data_AF-A0A0B4U721-F1
#
_entry.id   AF-A0A0B4U721-F1
#
_cell.length_a   1.000
_cell.length_b   1.000
_cell.length_c   1.000
_cell.angle_alpha   90.00
_cell.angle_beta   90.00
_cell.angle_gamma   90.00
#
_symmetry.space_group_name_H-M   'P 1'
#
loop_
_entity.id
_entity.type
_entity.pdbx_description
1 polymer ?
#
loop_
_entity_poly.entity_id
_entity_poly.type
_entity_poly.pdbx_seq_one_letter_code
_entity_poly.pdbx_strand_id
1 'polypeptide(L)'
;MERDSLSQQKAQLDKAEREHLEDIVTEMRDRVEDNVRFQLTQQGLDDEPDDTDALDEETSSLVEAIELEAVDGHSWDDGFEQYITSVGYTIVNRLAALRCMEVRNFIDEEVTVFKENGLTPAAETLVHEEFLLEDEAIIEAYHNACDRLAGEIEILFDGDSAYSQVDPDDDTFEELCEMLDSVPDEVWRADDVLGWVYEYYNVKLLDDLRRKGDREGLDPEDVPPANQFYTPHWVVRMLTDNSLGKLYLEHTGELQDVVESQEAFSPDERKNRPLSPDESPDIADFCTYLVPSEEEGEPTDFEHPEELRVIDPACGSGHFLLYAFDVLERIWRAETD
;
A
#
# COMPACT_ATOMS: atom_id res chain seq x y z
N MET A 1 -10.80 -29.34 13.62
CA MET A 1 -11.53 -28.74 12.48
C MET A 1 -11.18 -27.27 12.49
N GLU A 2 -9.91 -26.98 12.23
CA GLU A 2 -9.51 -25.66 11.73
C GLU A 2 -10.14 -25.59 10.34
N ARG A 3 -11.13 -24.71 10.19
CA ARG A 3 -11.50 -24.24 8.86
C ARG A 3 -10.38 -23.29 8.47
N ASP A 4 -9.72 -23.56 7.36
CA ASP A 4 -8.70 -22.73 6.73
C ASP A 4 -8.97 -21.24 6.98
N SER A 5 -8.13 -20.58 7.78
CA SER A 5 -8.21 -19.13 7.95
C SER A 5 -7.80 -18.41 6.66
N LEU A 6 -7.18 -19.12 5.72
CA LEU A 6 -6.84 -18.65 4.38
C LEU A 6 -8.05 -18.65 3.42
N SER A 7 -9.13 -19.41 3.69
CA SER A 7 -10.28 -19.53 2.78
C SER A 7 -11.29 -18.36 2.86
N GLN A 8 -10.92 -17.25 3.50
CA GLN A 8 -11.76 -16.05 3.64
C GLN A 8 -11.05 -14.80 3.09
N GLN A 9 -10.16 -14.94 2.11
CA GLN A 9 -9.64 -13.78 1.39
C GLN A 9 -10.76 -13.15 0.57
N LYS A 10 -11.11 -11.92 0.93
CA LYS A 10 -12.07 -11.10 0.19
C LYS A 10 -11.30 -10.36 -0.92
N ALA A 11 -11.58 -10.67 -2.18
CA ALA A 11 -10.89 -10.06 -3.31
C ALA A 11 -10.98 -8.52 -3.34
N GLN A 12 -12.12 -7.95 -2.93
CA GLN A 12 -12.36 -6.50 -2.97
C GLN A 12 -13.26 -6.05 -1.81
N LEU A 13 -12.95 -4.88 -1.25
CA LEU A 13 -13.82 -4.23 -0.28
C LEU A 13 -15.16 -3.81 -0.91
N ASP A 14 -16.23 -3.98 -0.15
CA ASP A 14 -17.53 -3.48 -0.56
C ASP A 14 -17.65 -1.97 -0.31
N LYS A 15 -18.82 -1.40 -0.62
CA LYS A 15 -19.01 0.05 -0.50
C LYS A 15 -18.98 0.51 0.97
N ALA A 16 -19.59 -0.22 1.89
CA ALA A 16 -19.71 0.21 3.28
C ALA A 16 -18.37 0.09 4.01
N GLU A 17 -17.61 -0.97 3.73
CA GLU A 17 -16.25 -1.13 4.25
C GLU A 17 -15.32 -0.02 3.75
N ARG A 18 -15.44 0.36 2.47
CA ARG A 18 -14.67 1.47 1.88
C ARG A 18 -15.00 2.81 2.52
N GLU A 19 -16.29 3.12 2.70
CA GLU A 19 -16.70 4.36 3.38
C GLU A 19 -16.17 4.39 4.83
N HIS A 20 -16.22 3.27 5.56
CA HIS A 20 -15.65 3.20 6.92
C HIS A 20 -14.13 3.34 6.94
N LEU A 21 -13.41 2.67 6.04
CA LEU A 21 -11.96 2.75 5.93
C LEU A 21 -11.51 4.17 5.54
N GLU A 22 -12.26 4.85 4.66
CA GLU A 22 -12.01 6.24 4.27
C GLU A 22 -12.09 7.19 5.47
N ASP A 23 -13.14 7.04 6.30
CA ASP A 23 -13.31 7.83 7.52
C ASP A 23 -12.12 7.63 8.46
N ILE A 24 -11.73 6.38 8.71
CA ILE A 24 -10.61 6.03 9.61
C ILE A 24 -9.28 6.56 9.08
N VAL A 25 -8.95 6.33 7.81
CA VAL A 25 -7.67 6.78 7.23
C VAL A 25 -7.58 8.32 7.20
N THR A 26 -8.70 9.01 6.99
CA THR A 26 -8.74 10.48 7.06
C THR A 26 -8.47 10.97 8.48
N GLU A 27 -9.05 10.32 9.49
CA GLU A 27 -8.80 10.66 10.90
C GLU A 27 -7.36 10.36 11.33
N MET A 28 -6.82 9.21 10.89
CA MET A 28 -5.40 8.87 11.10
C MET A 28 -4.47 9.92 10.50
N ARG A 29 -4.76 10.37 9.26
CA ARG A 29 -4.00 11.44 8.60
C ARG A 29 -4.00 12.71 9.43
N ASP A 30 -5.17 13.20 9.83
CA ASP A 30 -5.27 14.43 10.60
C ASP A 30 -4.50 14.31 11.93
N ARG A 31 -4.62 13.16 12.61
CA ARG A 31 -3.96 12.93 13.90
C ARG A 31 -2.44 12.85 13.79
N VAL A 32 -1.91 12.14 12.79
CA VAL A 32 -0.46 11.99 12.59
C VAL A 32 0.17 13.28 12.09
N GLU A 33 -0.46 13.99 11.15
CA GLU A 33 0.08 15.26 10.63
C GLU A 33 0.09 16.35 11.72
N ASP A 34 -0.94 16.39 12.57
CA ASP A 34 -0.97 17.30 13.73
C ASP A 34 0.13 16.98 14.74
N ASN A 35 0.40 15.70 15.00
CA ASN A 35 1.48 15.27 15.89
C ASN A 35 2.87 15.64 15.33
N VAL A 36 3.15 15.28 14.07
CA VAL A 36 4.42 15.60 13.41
C VAL A 36 4.65 17.11 13.39
N ARG A 37 3.62 17.89 13.02
CA ARG A 37 3.67 19.36 13.07
C ARG A 37 4.03 19.85 14.46
N PHE A 38 3.34 19.35 15.49
CA PHE A 38 3.60 19.77 16.87
C PHE A 38 5.05 19.50 17.27
N GLN A 39 5.59 18.32 16.94
CA GLN A 39 6.98 17.98 17.23
C GLN A 39 7.97 18.90 16.50
N LEU A 40 7.79 19.13 15.20
CA LEU A 40 8.66 20.02 14.43
C LEU A 40 8.60 21.48 14.92
N THR A 41 7.41 21.97 15.29
CA THR A 41 7.27 23.31 15.90
C THR A 41 7.97 23.40 17.26
N GLN A 42 8.00 22.33 18.07
CA GLN A 42 8.76 22.33 19.32
C GLN A 42 10.27 22.41 19.10
N GLN A 43 10.75 21.94 17.95
CA GLN A 43 12.14 22.12 17.51
C GLN A 43 12.39 23.51 16.89
N GLY A 44 11.35 24.34 16.74
CA GLY A 44 11.45 25.69 16.17
C GLY A 44 11.61 25.70 14.66
N LEU A 45 11.10 24.67 13.98
CA LEU A 45 11.13 24.52 12.52
C LEU A 45 9.87 25.06 11.83
N ASP A 46 8.97 25.71 12.57
CA ASP A 46 7.79 26.38 12.03
C ASP A 46 8.13 27.62 11.17
N ASP A 47 9.37 28.13 11.31
CA ASP A 47 9.98 29.13 10.43
C ASP A 47 11.36 28.61 9.97
N GLU A 48 11.85 29.11 8.82
CA GLU A 48 13.18 28.79 8.30
C GLU A 48 14.29 29.17 9.32
N PRO A 49 15.19 28.24 9.70
CA PRO A 49 16.27 28.55 10.63
C PRO A 49 17.24 29.61 10.10
N ASP A 50 17.50 30.66 10.89
CA ASP A 50 18.42 31.75 10.52
C ASP A 50 19.91 31.33 10.43
N ASP A 51 20.32 30.30 11.19
CA ASP A 51 21.72 29.83 11.30
C ASP A 51 21.78 28.30 11.42
N THR A 52 21.87 27.64 10.27
CA THR A 52 21.92 26.17 10.18
C THR A 52 23.21 25.58 10.76
N ASP A 53 24.31 26.35 10.79
CA ASP A 53 25.60 25.90 11.36
C ASP A 53 25.58 25.79 12.91
N ALA A 54 24.55 26.36 13.55
CA ALA A 54 24.39 26.35 15.01
C ALA A 54 23.44 25.25 15.52
N LEU A 55 22.79 24.52 14.61
CA LEU A 55 21.86 23.44 14.94
C LEU A 55 22.61 22.20 15.47
N ASP A 56 21.92 21.39 16.26
CA ASP A 56 22.40 20.03 16.56
C ASP A 56 22.20 19.10 15.35
N GLU A 57 22.79 17.92 15.42
CA GLU A 57 22.82 16.95 14.31
C GLU A 57 21.41 16.49 13.91
N GLU A 58 20.52 16.31 14.88
CA GLU A 58 19.12 15.91 14.68
C GLU A 58 18.34 17.00 13.95
N THR A 59 18.36 18.22 14.48
CA THR A 59 17.65 19.36 13.89
C THR A 59 18.20 19.67 12.49
N SER A 60 19.52 19.59 12.30
CA SER A 60 20.15 19.79 10.98
C SER A 60 19.65 18.76 9.97
N SER A 61 19.46 17.51 10.38
CA SER A 61 18.97 16.46 9.49
C SER A 61 17.51 16.67 9.08
N LEU A 62 16.67 17.15 10.02
CA LEU A 62 15.28 17.51 9.73
C LEU A 62 15.18 18.72 8.78
N VAL A 63 16.06 19.71 8.94
CA VAL A 63 16.13 20.85 8.01
C VAL A 63 16.48 20.38 6.60
N GLU A 64 17.48 19.52 6.45
CA GLU A 64 17.84 18.94 5.16
C GLU A 64 16.66 18.17 4.54
N ALA A 65 15.89 17.43 5.35
CA ALA A 65 14.72 16.69 4.90
C ALA A 65 13.57 17.61 4.43
N ILE A 66 13.34 18.73 5.12
CA ILE A 66 12.36 19.75 4.73
C ILE A 66 12.79 20.47 3.45
N GLU A 67 14.08 20.82 3.33
CA GLU A 67 14.63 21.45 2.13
C GLU A 67 14.55 20.55 0.90
N LEU A 68 14.66 19.22 1.07
CA LEU A 68 14.49 18.25 -0.03
C LEU A 68 13.07 18.30 -0.63
N GLU A 69 12.05 18.59 0.18
CA GLU A 69 10.67 18.75 -0.28
C GLU A 69 10.42 20.13 -0.91
N ALA A 70 11.20 21.15 -0.52
CA ALA A 70 11.19 22.48 -1.10
C ALA A 70 11.92 22.53 -2.46
N VAL A 71 11.38 21.84 -3.48
CA VAL A 71 11.98 21.81 -4.83
C VAL A 71 11.94 23.20 -5.51
N ASP A 72 12.92 23.47 -6.38
CA ASP A 72 13.21 24.72 -7.12
C ASP A 72 12.04 25.73 -7.23
N GLY A 73 11.98 26.68 -6.29
CA GLY A 73 11.10 27.85 -6.33
C GLY A 73 10.06 27.96 -5.21
N HIS A 74 9.97 26.98 -4.33
CA HIS A 74 9.03 26.95 -3.21
C HIS A 74 9.59 27.56 -1.92
N SER A 75 8.68 27.98 -1.03
CA SER A 75 9.03 28.57 0.27
C SER A 75 9.30 27.49 1.31
N TRP A 76 9.95 27.87 2.42
CA TRP A 76 10.10 27.00 3.59
C TRP A 76 8.75 26.41 4.03
N ASP A 77 7.72 27.26 4.11
CA ASP A 77 6.36 26.86 4.48
C ASP A 77 5.84 25.71 3.60
N ASP A 78 6.07 25.77 2.28
CA ASP A 78 5.62 24.71 1.36
C ASP A 78 6.37 23.39 1.61
N GLY A 79 7.69 23.45 1.79
CA GLY A 79 8.51 22.28 2.11
C GLY A 79 8.15 21.68 3.46
N PHE A 80 7.85 22.53 4.45
CA PHE A 80 7.43 22.12 5.79
C PHE A 80 6.09 21.36 5.76
N GLU A 81 5.09 21.89 5.05
CA GLU A 81 3.79 21.21 4.87
C GLU A 81 3.93 19.88 4.11
N GLN A 82 4.76 19.87 3.06
CA GLN A 82 4.99 18.67 2.26
C GLN A 82 5.74 17.61 3.06
N TYR A 83 6.75 17.99 3.85
CA TYR A 83 7.47 17.07 4.72
C TYR A 83 6.57 16.45 5.79
N ILE A 84 5.71 17.25 6.45
CA ILE A 84 4.68 16.73 7.38
C ILE A 84 3.80 15.68 6.69
N THR A 85 3.33 15.99 5.47
CA THR A 85 2.49 15.08 4.69
C THR A 85 3.24 13.78 4.35
N SER A 86 4.51 13.86 3.93
CA SER A 86 5.35 12.71 3.57
C SER A 86 5.66 11.81 4.79
N VAL A 87 5.96 12.39 5.95
CA VAL A 87 6.17 11.65 7.21
C VAL A 87 4.89 10.97 7.67
N GLY A 88 3.78 11.71 7.75
CA GLY A 88 2.49 11.16 8.14
C GLY A 88 2.04 10.03 7.23
N TYR A 89 2.23 10.18 5.92
CA TYR A 89 1.95 9.15 4.93
C TYR A 89 2.80 7.90 5.16
N THR A 90 4.10 8.07 5.46
CA THR A 90 5.01 6.95 5.76
C THR A 90 4.54 6.16 6.99
N ILE A 91 4.21 6.86 8.08
CA ILE A 91 3.74 6.24 9.33
C ILE A 91 2.43 5.45 9.08
N VAL A 92 1.42 6.07 8.46
CA VAL A 92 0.13 5.41 8.22
C VAL A 92 0.28 4.18 7.32
N ASN A 93 1.09 4.26 6.26
CA ASN A 93 1.32 3.10 5.39
C ASN A 93 2.07 1.97 6.11
N ARG A 94 3.06 2.28 6.95
CA ARG A 94 3.75 1.27 7.76
C ARG A 94 2.80 0.57 8.70
N LEU A 95 2.00 1.32 9.46
CA LEU A 95 1.05 0.74 10.40
C LEU A 95 -0.03 -0.09 9.68
N ALA A 96 -0.57 0.39 8.56
CA ALA A 96 -1.51 -0.38 7.75
C ALA A 96 -0.91 -1.67 7.19
N ALA A 97 0.36 -1.64 6.75
CA ALA A 97 1.06 -2.82 6.28
C ALA A 97 1.31 -3.82 7.40
N LEU A 98 1.76 -3.36 8.58
CA LEU A 98 1.94 -4.20 9.77
C LEU A 98 0.62 -4.85 10.18
N ARG A 99 -0.47 -4.08 10.27
CA ARG A 99 -1.81 -4.60 10.56
C ARG A 99 -2.25 -5.66 9.54
N CYS A 100 -2.00 -5.43 8.26
CA CYS A 100 -2.27 -6.41 7.21
C CYS A 100 -1.48 -7.70 7.39
N MET A 101 -0.22 -7.61 7.82
CA MET A 101 0.65 -8.75 8.06
C MET A 101 0.22 -9.53 9.31
N GLU A 102 -0.14 -8.86 10.40
CA GLU A 102 -0.64 -9.47 11.64
C GLU A 102 -1.91 -10.29 11.37
N VAL A 103 -2.91 -9.68 10.72
CA VAL A 103 -4.20 -10.33 10.42
C VAL A 103 -4.04 -11.55 9.50
N ARG A 104 -2.96 -11.57 8.71
CA ARG A 104 -2.57 -12.68 7.81
C ARG A 104 -1.55 -13.65 8.43
N ASN A 105 -1.14 -13.45 9.67
CA ASN A 105 -0.18 -14.27 10.41
C ASN A 105 1.24 -14.29 9.79
N PHE A 106 1.68 -13.17 9.22
CA PHE A 106 3.08 -12.97 8.79
C PHE A 106 3.98 -12.43 9.91
N ILE A 107 3.38 -12.00 11.02
CA ILE A 107 4.08 -11.50 12.21
C ILE A 107 3.60 -12.35 13.39
N ASP A 108 4.56 -12.87 14.16
CA ASP A 108 4.30 -13.77 15.29
C ASP A 108 3.78 -13.04 16.54
N GLU A 109 4.24 -11.81 16.76
CA GLU A 109 3.86 -10.95 17.89
C GLU A 109 3.36 -9.61 17.35
N GLU A 110 2.10 -9.30 17.58
CA GLU A 110 1.48 -8.07 17.09
C GLU A 110 2.17 -6.82 17.69
N VAL A 111 2.35 -5.82 16.84
CA VAL A 111 2.93 -4.50 17.12
C VAL A 111 1.91 -3.37 16.97
N THR A 112 0.77 -3.61 16.33
CA THR A 112 -0.32 -2.62 16.16
C THR A 112 -1.55 -2.89 17.01
N VAL A 113 -1.52 -3.92 17.87
CA VAL A 113 -2.67 -4.32 18.70
C VAL A 113 -2.34 -4.19 20.18
N PHE A 114 -3.02 -3.26 20.85
CA PHE A 114 -2.87 -3.03 22.28
C PHE A 114 -3.72 -4.02 23.10
N LYS A 115 -3.13 -4.56 24.16
CA LYS A 115 -3.83 -5.37 25.16
C LYS A 115 -4.43 -4.48 26.24
N GLU A 116 -5.25 -5.07 27.11
CA GLU A 116 -5.86 -4.36 28.27
C GLU A 116 -4.83 -3.75 29.25
N ASN A 117 -3.56 -4.15 29.18
CA ASN A 117 -2.48 -3.61 30.01
C ASN A 117 -1.76 -2.41 29.38
N GLY A 118 -2.16 -1.95 28.20
CA GLY A 118 -1.54 -0.82 27.49
C GLY A 118 -0.26 -1.17 26.73
N LEU A 119 0.04 -2.46 26.57
CA LEU A 119 1.19 -2.93 25.78
C LEU A 119 0.71 -3.76 24.59
N THR A 120 1.48 -3.72 23.51
CA THR A 120 1.35 -4.66 22.41
C THR A 120 2.00 -6.00 22.80
N PRO A 121 1.62 -7.13 22.18
CA PRO A 121 2.33 -8.40 22.38
C PRO A 121 3.85 -8.30 22.24
N ALA A 122 4.34 -7.64 21.20
CA ALA A 122 5.77 -7.46 20.99
C ALA A 122 6.42 -6.57 22.07
N ALA A 123 5.76 -5.46 22.47
CA ALA A 123 6.27 -4.59 23.52
C ALA A 123 6.30 -5.30 24.89
N GLU A 124 5.30 -6.12 25.22
CA GLU A 124 5.26 -6.92 26.45
C GLU A 124 6.46 -7.88 26.54
N THR A 125 6.86 -8.48 25.41
CA THR A 125 8.06 -9.32 25.33
C THR A 125 9.32 -8.52 25.63
N LEU A 126 9.47 -7.33 25.07
CA LEU A 126 10.62 -6.44 25.38
C LEU A 126 10.66 -6.02 26.86
N VAL A 127 9.52 -5.67 27.45
CA VAL A 127 9.43 -5.34 28.88
C VAL A 127 9.86 -6.53 29.77
N HIS A 128 9.48 -7.75 29.41
CA HIS A 128 9.73 -8.93 30.24
C HIS A 128 11.10 -9.58 30.02
N GLU A 129 11.58 -9.61 28.79
CA GLU A 129 12.83 -10.30 28.42
C GLU A 129 14.02 -9.36 28.38
N GLU A 130 13.82 -8.13 27.92
CA GLU A 130 14.87 -7.12 27.76
C GLU A 130 14.84 -6.03 28.86
N PHE A 131 13.79 -6.02 29.69
CA PHE A 131 13.62 -5.10 30.83
C PHE A 131 13.55 -3.62 30.43
N LEU A 132 13.01 -3.32 29.25
CA LEU A 132 12.70 -1.95 28.85
C LEU A 132 11.58 -1.36 29.71
N LEU A 133 11.53 -0.02 29.77
CA LEU A 133 10.36 0.67 30.32
C LEU A 133 9.17 0.49 29.37
N GLU A 134 7.94 0.60 29.91
CA GLU A 134 6.71 0.33 29.15
C GLU A 134 6.56 1.29 27.96
N ASP A 135 6.85 2.58 28.17
CA ASP A 135 6.87 3.63 27.16
C ASP A 135 7.94 3.37 26.09
N GLU A 136 9.18 3.09 26.50
CA GLU A 136 10.27 2.78 25.57
C GLU A 136 10.00 1.51 24.73
N ALA A 137 9.35 0.50 25.32
CA ALA A 137 9.13 -0.79 24.67
C ALA A 137 8.14 -0.74 23.50
N ILE A 138 7.19 0.20 23.51
CA ILE A 138 6.16 0.30 22.46
C ILE A 138 6.81 0.71 21.13
N ILE A 139 7.51 1.85 21.13
CA ILE A 139 8.18 2.37 19.93
C ILE A 139 9.35 1.46 19.52
N GLU A 140 10.10 0.93 20.47
CA GLU A 140 11.18 -0.02 20.17
C GLU A 140 10.66 -1.31 19.53
N ALA A 141 9.49 -1.84 19.95
CA ALA A 141 8.87 -2.99 19.28
C ALA A 141 8.47 -2.68 17.83
N TYR A 142 7.96 -1.47 17.60
CA TYR A 142 7.65 -0.98 16.25
C TYR A 142 8.91 -0.89 15.39
N HIS A 143 10.00 -0.29 15.88
CA HIS A 143 11.27 -0.20 15.16
C HIS A 143 11.86 -1.57 14.85
N ASN A 144 11.88 -2.50 15.81
CA ASN A 144 12.35 -3.87 15.58
C ASN A 144 11.56 -4.60 14.49
N ALA A 145 10.24 -4.36 14.39
CA ALA A 145 9.43 -4.90 13.31
C ALA A 145 9.76 -4.25 11.96
N CYS A 146 9.94 -2.93 11.92
CA CYS A 146 10.38 -2.20 10.73
C CYS A 146 11.74 -2.71 10.24
N ASP A 147 12.75 -2.78 11.11
CA ASP A 147 14.10 -3.25 10.76
C ASP A 147 14.11 -4.66 10.18
N ARG A 148 13.32 -5.56 10.77
CA ARG A 148 13.17 -6.93 10.26
C ARG A 148 12.57 -6.95 8.85
N LEU A 149 11.58 -6.10 8.60
CA LEU A 149 10.87 -6.04 7.32
C LEU A 149 11.63 -5.23 6.25
N ALA A 150 12.50 -4.30 6.66
CA ALA A 150 13.33 -3.51 5.74
C ALA A 150 14.26 -4.39 4.89
N GLY A 151 14.68 -5.55 5.40
CA GLY A 151 15.46 -6.51 4.63
C GLY A 151 14.73 -7.10 3.40
N GLU A 152 13.40 -7.04 3.38
CA GLU A 152 12.58 -7.55 2.27
C GLU A 152 11.83 -6.41 1.54
N ILE A 153 11.38 -5.39 2.27
CA ILE A 153 10.56 -4.29 1.78
C ILE A 153 11.18 -2.95 2.24
N GLU A 154 12.44 -2.73 1.86
CA GLU A 154 13.24 -1.54 2.18
C GLU A 154 12.47 -0.24 1.89
N ILE A 155 11.82 -0.17 0.74
CA ILE A 155 11.08 1.04 0.29
C ILE A 155 10.07 1.57 1.31
N LEU A 156 9.46 0.70 2.12
CA LEU A 156 8.47 1.11 3.12
C LEU A 156 9.09 1.17 4.52
N PHE A 157 9.92 0.20 4.89
CA PHE A 157 10.36 0.03 6.28
C PHE A 157 11.78 0.55 6.57
N ASP A 158 12.45 1.17 5.61
CA ASP A 158 13.76 1.80 5.81
C ASP A 158 13.70 2.91 6.89
N GLY A 159 14.27 2.60 8.05
CA GLY A 159 14.37 3.52 9.19
C GLY A 159 15.41 4.63 9.02
N ASP A 160 16.31 4.52 8.04
CA ASP A 160 17.33 5.54 7.75
C ASP A 160 16.86 6.60 6.74
N SER A 161 15.63 6.48 6.24
CA SER A 161 15.05 7.43 5.30
C SER A 161 14.71 8.78 5.94
N ALA A 162 14.75 9.86 5.15
CA ALA A 162 14.40 11.21 5.59
C ALA A 162 12.99 11.31 6.23
N TYR A 163 12.09 10.41 5.85
CA TYR A 163 10.71 10.35 6.33
C TYR A 163 10.51 9.48 7.57
N SER A 164 11.59 8.91 8.11
CA SER A 164 11.61 8.11 9.34
C SER A 164 12.24 8.83 10.53
N GLN A 165 12.63 10.10 10.34
CA GLN A 165 13.30 10.90 11.37
C GLN A 165 12.37 11.34 12.50
N VAL A 166 11.06 11.26 12.30
CA VAL A 166 10.04 11.63 13.28
C VAL A 166 9.09 10.46 13.47
N ASP A 167 9.12 9.87 14.65
CA ASP A 167 8.11 8.90 15.10
C ASP A 167 6.91 9.62 15.72
N PRO A 168 5.71 9.02 15.69
CA PRO A 168 4.61 9.48 16.53
C PRO A 168 4.97 9.31 18.02
N ASP A 169 4.52 10.23 18.86
CA ASP A 169 4.61 10.04 20.31
C ASP A 169 3.72 8.88 20.80
N ASP A 170 3.97 8.38 22.01
CA ASP A 170 3.29 7.20 22.57
C ASP A 170 1.77 7.30 22.50
N ASP A 171 1.22 8.46 22.92
CA ASP A 171 -0.23 8.72 22.90
C ASP A 171 -0.77 8.66 21.46
N THR A 172 -0.07 9.29 20.51
CA THR A 172 -0.46 9.30 19.10
C THR A 172 -0.32 7.91 18.48
N PHE A 173 0.73 7.15 18.80
CA PHE A 173 0.94 5.80 18.30
C PHE A 173 -0.17 4.85 18.77
N GLU A 174 -0.52 4.90 20.06
CA GLU A 174 -1.64 4.13 20.62
C GLU A 174 -2.96 4.49 19.93
N GLU A 175 -3.28 5.78 19.79
CA GLU A 175 -4.50 6.23 19.12
C GLU A 175 -4.57 5.75 17.65
N LEU A 176 -3.47 5.82 16.90
CA LEU A 176 -3.41 5.32 15.52
C LEU A 176 -3.62 3.80 15.46
N CYS A 177 -3.08 3.06 16.42
CA CYS A 177 -3.27 1.60 16.51
C CYS A 177 -4.72 1.24 16.88
N GLU A 178 -5.33 1.98 17.81
CA GLU A 178 -6.76 1.82 18.14
C GLU A 178 -7.67 2.11 16.94
N MET A 179 -7.34 3.12 16.13
CA MET A 179 -8.05 3.41 14.87
C MET A 179 -7.96 2.22 13.90
N LEU A 180 -6.79 1.58 13.77
CA LEU A 180 -6.62 0.38 12.93
C LEU A 180 -7.40 -0.82 13.46
N ASP A 181 -7.42 -1.02 14.78
CA ASP A 181 -8.16 -2.12 15.43
C ASP A 181 -9.68 -1.93 15.36
N SER A 182 -10.15 -0.67 15.22
CA SER A 182 -11.57 -0.38 14.98
C SER A 182 -12.07 -0.87 13.61
N VAL A 183 -11.16 -1.11 12.66
CA VAL A 183 -11.45 -1.68 11.35
C VAL A 183 -11.44 -3.22 11.44
N PRO A 184 -12.52 -3.89 11.03
CA PRO A 184 -12.60 -5.35 11.13
C PRO A 184 -11.49 -6.08 10.38
N ASP A 185 -10.98 -7.18 10.96
CA ASP A 185 -9.94 -8.01 10.33
C ASP A 185 -10.27 -8.46 8.90
N GLU A 186 -11.55 -8.71 8.57
CA GLU A 186 -11.93 -9.07 7.20
C GLU A 186 -11.58 -8.00 6.17
N VAL A 187 -11.58 -6.72 6.55
CA VAL A 187 -11.19 -5.59 5.69
C VAL A 187 -9.68 -5.63 5.48
N TRP A 188 -8.93 -5.83 6.56
CA TRP A 188 -7.48 -5.95 6.47
C TRP A 188 -7.06 -7.16 5.64
N ARG A 189 -7.85 -8.24 5.58
CA ARG A 189 -7.60 -9.40 4.71
C ARG A 189 -7.87 -9.18 3.23
N ALA A 190 -8.50 -8.06 2.83
CA ALA A 190 -8.80 -7.82 1.43
C ALA A 190 -7.55 -7.49 0.61
N ASP A 191 -7.54 -7.91 -0.66
CA ASP A 191 -6.35 -7.77 -1.53
C ASP A 191 -6.09 -6.31 -1.95
N ASP A 192 -7.13 -5.47 -1.99
CA ASP A 192 -7.07 -4.07 -2.40
C ASP A 192 -6.97 -3.07 -1.24
N VAL A 193 -6.95 -3.53 0.03
CA VAL A 193 -7.02 -2.66 1.21
C VAL A 193 -5.90 -1.62 1.26
N LEU A 194 -4.65 -2.01 1.00
CA LEU A 194 -3.51 -1.08 1.02
C LEU A 194 -3.61 -0.04 -0.11
N GLY A 195 -4.18 -0.43 -1.25
CA GLY A 195 -4.47 0.49 -2.34
C GLY A 195 -5.50 1.55 -1.97
N TRP A 196 -6.49 1.19 -1.15
CA TRP A 196 -7.47 2.12 -0.60
C TRP A 196 -6.90 3.02 0.48
N VAL A 197 -6.07 2.50 1.40
CA VAL A 197 -5.37 3.32 2.40
C VAL A 197 -4.54 4.42 1.72
N TYR A 198 -3.79 4.05 0.67
CA TYR A 198 -3.08 5.00 -0.18
C TYR A 198 -4.01 6.10 -0.75
N GLU A 199 -5.13 5.69 -1.32
CA GLU A 199 -6.08 6.62 -1.96
C GLU A 199 -6.68 7.57 -0.94
N TYR A 200 -7.18 7.04 0.17
CA TYR A 200 -7.88 7.79 1.21
C TYR A 200 -6.97 8.77 1.94
N TYR A 201 -5.70 8.41 2.17
CA TYR A 201 -4.73 9.37 2.71
C TYR A 201 -4.63 10.63 1.82
N ASN A 202 -4.71 10.45 0.51
CA ASN A 202 -4.55 11.54 -0.46
C ASN A 202 -5.86 12.28 -0.81
N VAL A 203 -7.03 11.82 -0.34
CA VAL A 203 -8.34 12.41 -0.70
C VAL A 203 -8.43 13.90 -0.35
N LYS A 204 -7.98 14.29 0.85
CA LYS A 204 -8.03 15.70 1.30
C LYS A 204 -7.21 16.62 0.37
N LEU A 205 -6.00 16.19 0.02
CA LEU A 205 -5.13 16.89 -0.94
C LEU A 205 -5.79 16.98 -2.32
N LEU A 206 -6.30 15.86 -2.84
CA LEU A 206 -7.00 15.81 -4.13
C LEU A 206 -8.20 16.77 -4.18
N ASP A 207 -8.99 16.83 -3.11
CA ASP A 207 -10.17 17.71 -3.03
C ASP A 207 -9.81 19.19 -2.87
N ASP A 208 -8.74 19.50 -2.14
CA ASP A 208 -8.18 20.86 -2.08
C ASP A 208 -7.70 21.32 -3.45
N LEU A 209 -6.96 20.47 -4.18
CA LEU A 209 -6.48 20.76 -5.52
C LEU A 209 -7.62 20.91 -6.53
N ARG A 210 -8.65 20.05 -6.47
CA ARG A 210 -9.87 20.22 -7.30
C ARG A 210 -10.54 21.56 -7.04
N ARG A 211 -10.69 21.95 -5.76
CA ARG A 211 -11.24 23.26 -5.38
C ARG A 211 -10.37 24.43 -5.86
N LYS A 212 -9.04 24.30 -5.80
CA LYS A 212 -8.08 25.28 -6.35
C LYS A 212 -8.24 25.40 -7.86
N GLY A 213 -8.25 24.26 -8.57
CA GLY A 213 -8.46 24.18 -10.02
C GLY A 213 -9.76 24.83 -10.50
N ASP A 214 -10.86 24.64 -9.76
CA ASP A 214 -12.16 25.25 -10.07
C ASP A 214 -12.19 26.78 -9.86
N ARG A 215 -11.40 27.31 -8.92
CA ARG A 215 -11.43 28.74 -8.53
C ARG A 215 -10.37 29.58 -9.23
N GLU A 216 -9.15 29.07 -9.28
CA GLU A 216 -7.94 29.84 -9.58
C GLU A 216 -7.10 29.19 -10.70
N GLY A 217 -7.38 27.92 -11.01
CA GLY A 217 -6.55 27.09 -11.90
C GLY A 217 -5.51 26.30 -11.11
N LEU A 218 -4.88 25.32 -11.77
CA LEU A 218 -3.80 24.52 -11.20
C LEU A 218 -2.46 25.10 -11.66
N ASP A 219 -1.53 25.24 -10.73
CA ASP A 219 -0.12 25.50 -11.02
C ASP A 219 0.54 24.21 -11.57
N PRO A 220 1.65 24.28 -12.33
CA PRO A 220 2.30 23.10 -12.92
C PRO A 220 2.57 21.94 -11.94
N GLU A 221 2.88 22.28 -10.69
CA GLU A 221 3.15 21.40 -9.55
C GLU A 221 1.88 20.74 -8.98
N ASP A 222 0.71 21.37 -9.12
CA ASP A 222 -0.57 20.79 -8.72
C ASP A 222 -1.05 19.72 -9.71
N VAL A 223 -0.56 19.77 -10.94
CA VAL A 223 -1.05 18.94 -12.05
C VAL A 223 -0.80 17.44 -11.79
N PRO A 224 0.40 16.97 -11.37
CA PRO A 224 0.61 15.55 -11.11
C PRO A 224 -0.29 14.98 -10.01
N PRO A 225 -0.39 15.58 -8.80
CA PRO A 225 -1.28 15.07 -7.77
C PRO A 225 -2.76 15.14 -8.17
N ALA A 226 -3.21 16.24 -8.81
CA ALA A 226 -4.59 16.39 -9.25
C ALA A 226 -5.03 15.40 -10.35
N ASN A 227 -4.07 14.82 -11.08
CA ASN A 227 -4.31 13.84 -12.13
C ASN A 227 -3.94 12.40 -11.73
N GLN A 228 -3.83 12.09 -10.44
CA GLN A 228 -3.73 10.71 -9.99
C GLN A 228 -5.07 10.00 -10.25
N PHE A 229 -5.11 9.17 -11.29
CA PHE A 229 -6.27 8.37 -11.65
C PHE A 229 -5.98 6.89 -11.43
N TYR A 230 -6.88 6.23 -10.73
CA TYR A 230 -6.85 4.79 -10.56
C TYR A 230 -7.35 4.07 -11.82
N THR A 231 -6.66 2.97 -12.18
CA THR A 231 -7.12 2.11 -13.27
C THR A 231 -8.25 1.21 -12.76
N PRO A 232 -9.48 1.31 -13.29
CA PRO A 232 -10.57 0.45 -12.86
C PRO A 232 -10.21 -1.03 -13.02
N HIS A 233 -10.57 -1.86 -12.05
CA HIS A 233 -10.13 -3.27 -12.02
C HIS A 233 -10.43 -4.06 -13.31
N TRP A 234 -11.57 -3.83 -13.96
CA TRP A 234 -11.87 -4.50 -15.24
C TRP A 234 -10.90 -4.11 -16.38
N VAL A 235 -10.36 -2.88 -16.37
CA VAL A 235 -9.37 -2.42 -17.35
C VAL A 235 -8.04 -3.13 -17.09
N VAL A 236 -7.63 -3.23 -15.82
CA VAL A 236 -6.45 -4.00 -15.41
C VAL A 236 -6.57 -5.42 -15.92
N ARG A 237 -7.68 -6.09 -15.64
CA ARG A 237 -7.93 -7.47 -16.10
C ARG A 237 -7.88 -7.59 -17.60
N MET A 238 -8.57 -6.71 -18.32
CA MET A 238 -8.58 -6.75 -19.78
C MET A 238 -7.18 -6.62 -20.40
N LEU A 239 -6.37 -5.69 -19.90
CA LEU A 239 -5.01 -5.47 -20.42
C LEU A 239 -4.05 -6.60 -20.04
N THR A 240 -4.12 -7.09 -18.81
CA THR A 240 -3.26 -8.20 -18.36
C THR A 240 -3.66 -9.52 -19.02
N ASP A 241 -4.96 -9.81 -19.17
CA ASP A 241 -5.46 -11.01 -19.88
C ASP A 241 -4.95 -11.02 -21.31
N ASN A 242 -4.98 -9.87 -22.00
CA ASN A 242 -4.53 -9.75 -23.39
C ASN A 242 -3.03 -9.52 -23.56
N SER A 243 -2.26 -9.52 -22.47
CA SER A 243 -0.80 -9.50 -22.51
C SER A 243 -0.23 -10.81 -21.98
N LEU A 244 -0.27 -11.02 -20.66
CA LEU A 244 0.31 -12.19 -20.01
C LEU A 244 -0.53 -13.47 -20.22
N GLY A 245 -1.84 -13.40 -19.97
CA GLY A 245 -2.71 -14.58 -20.12
C GLY A 245 -2.75 -15.09 -21.56
N LYS A 246 -2.87 -14.16 -22.51
CA LYS A 246 -2.83 -14.41 -23.94
C LYS A 246 -1.48 -14.97 -24.39
N LEU A 247 -0.36 -14.41 -23.92
CA LEU A 247 0.98 -14.92 -24.23
C LEU A 247 1.11 -16.39 -23.84
N TYR A 248 0.62 -16.76 -22.65
CA TYR A 248 0.65 -18.15 -22.19
C TYR A 248 -0.24 -19.07 -23.05
N LEU A 249 -1.48 -18.66 -23.34
CA LEU A 249 -2.40 -19.45 -24.16
C LEU A 249 -1.95 -19.57 -25.63
N GLU A 250 -1.21 -18.60 -26.14
CA GLU A 250 -0.55 -18.70 -27.46
C GLU A 250 0.62 -19.69 -27.39
N HIS A 251 1.41 -19.69 -26.30
CA HIS A 251 2.50 -20.64 -26.08
C HIS A 251 2.01 -22.09 -26.00
N THR A 252 0.89 -22.36 -25.30
CA THR A 252 0.30 -23.70 -25.22
C THR A 252 -0.54 -24.10 -26.44
N GLY A 253 -0.84 -23.14 -27.32
CA GLY A 253 -1.67 -23.35 -28.52
C GLY A 253 -3.17 -23.47 -28.23
N GLU A 254 -3.63 -22.98 -27.08
CA GLU A 254 -5.01 -23.12 -26.60
C GLU A 254 -5.86 -21.85 -26.80
N LEU A 255 -5.26 -20.71 -27.18
CA LEU A 255 -5.94 -19.40 -27.21
C LEU A 255 -7.28 -19.43 -27.95
N GLN A 256 -7.33 -20.00 -29.16
CA GLN A 256 -8.55 -19.96 -29.99
C GLN A 256 -9.68 -20.78 -29.38
N ASP A 257 -9.38 -22.00 -28.91
CA ASP A 257 -10.35 -22.88 -28.25
C ASP A 257 -10.90 -22.22 -26.97
N VAL A 258 -10.04 -21.55 -26.20
CA VAL A 258 -10.43 -20.81 -25.00
C VAL A 258 -11.34 -19.63 -25.36
N VAL A 259 -10.96 -18.78 -26.32
CA VAL A 259 -11.77 -17.63 -26.74
C VAL A 259 -13.16 -18.07 -27.21
N GLU A 260 -13.25 -19.14 -28.01
CA GLU A 260 -14.53 -19.70 -28.46
C GLU A 260 -15.38 -20.20 -27.28
N SER A 261 -14.77 -20.89 -26.32
CA SER A 261 -15.47 -21.39 -25.13
C SER A 261 -16.03 -20.26 -24.25
N GLN A 262 -15.37 -19.10 -24.25
CA GLN A 262 -15.72 -17.94 -23.44
C GLN A 262 -16.80 -17.04 -24.05
N GLU A 263 -17.22 -17.24 -25.31
CA GLU A 263 -18.23 -16.41 -25.98
C GLU A 263 -19.56 -16.32 -25.20
N ALA A 264 -19.88 -17.34 -24.42
CA ALA A 264 -21.10 -17.42 -23.61
C ALA A 264 -21.07 -16.54 -22.35
N PHE A 265 -19.88 -16.10 -21.89
CA PHE A 265 -19.76 -15.31 -20.66
C PHE A 265 -20.33 -13.91 -20.82
N SER A 266 -21.29 -13.57 -19.96
CA SER A 266 -21.83 -12.22 -19.83
C SER A 266 -20.80 -11.25 -19.21
N PRO A 267 -20.96 -9.92 -19.44
CA PRO A 267 -20.10 -8.92 -18.79
C PRO A 267 -20.07 -9.01 -17.27
N ASP A 268 -21.20 -9.39 -16.64
CA ASP A 268 -21.28 -9.54 -15.18
C ASP A 268 -20.52 -10.78 -14.69
N GLU A 269 -20.57 -11.90 -15.42
CA GLU A 269 -19.78 -13.09 -15.08
C GLU A 269 -18.27 -12.84 -15.22
N ARG A 270 -17.86 -12.07 -16.25
CA ARG A 270 -16.45 -11.66 -16.42
C ARG A 270 -16.02 -10.74 -15.28
N LYS A 271 -16.80 -9.69 -15.01
CA LYS A 271 -16.47 -8.68 -14.00
C LYS A 271 -16.36 -9.27 -12.58
N ASN A 272 -17.24 -10.20 -12.23
CA ASN A 272 -17.30 -10.81 -10.90
C ASN A 272 -16.62 -12.18 -10.85
N ARG A 273 -15.73 -12.49 -11.80
CA ARG A 273 -14.97 -13.74 -11.78
C ARG A 273 -14.14 -13.82 -10.49
N PRO A 274 -14.14 -14.94 -9.76
CA PRO A 274 -13.33 -15.11 -8.56
C PRO A 274 -11.83 -14.93 -8.83
N LEU A 275 -11.12 -14.29 -7.90
CA LEU A 275 -9.66 -14.13 -7.96
C LEU A 275 -8.90 -15.31 -7.33
N SER A 276 -9.55 -16.09 -6.48
CA SER A 276 -8.91 -17.25 -5.83
C SER A 276 -8.59 -18.37 -6.83
N PRO A 277 -7.38 -18.94 -6.81
CA PRO A 277 -7.02 -20.12 -7.57
C PRO A 277 -7.91 -21.35 -7.28
N ASP A 278 -8.58 -21.43 -6.14
CA ASP A 278 -9.47 -22.56 -5.85
C ASP A 278 -10.80 -22.47 -6.62
N GLU A 279 -11.24 -21.26 -6.95
CA GLU A 279 -12.51 -21.00 -7.64
C GLU A 279 -12.31 -20.77 -9.14
N SER A 280 -11.14 -20.29 -9.56
CA SER A 280 -10.74 -20.08 -10.95
C SER A 280 -9.31 -20.60 -11.18
N PRO A 281 -9.11 -21.94 -11.29
CA PRO A 281 -7.81 -22.57 -11.14
C PRO A 281 -6.87 -22.43 -12.34
N ASP A 282 -7.43 -22.30 -13.54
CA ASP A 282 -6.65 -22.29 -14.77
C ASP A 282 -6.78 -20.95 -15.51
N ILE A 283 -5.82 -20.69 -16.41
CA ILE A 283 -5.76 -19.44 -17.18
C ILE A 283 -6.99 -19.28 -18.09
N ALA A 284 -7.50 -20.38 -18.65
CA ALA A 284 -8.67 -20.36 -19.52
C ALA A 284 -9.95 -19.94 -18.79
N ASP A 285 -10.06 -20.26 -17.50
CA ASP A 285 -11.19 -19.91 -16.66
C ASP A 285 -11.03 -18.52 -15.98
N PHE A 286 -9.79 -18.12 -15.71
CA PHE A 286 -9.48 -16.88 -15.02
C PHE A 286 -9.41 -15.66 -15.95
N CYS A 287 -8.67 -15.77 -17.05
CA CYS A 287 -8.48 -14.72 -18.04
C CYS A 287 -9.68 -14.67 -18.99
N THR A 288 -10.72 -13.95 -18.58
CA THR A 288 -12.01 -13.92 -19.28
C THR A 288 -12.21 -12.66 -20.11
N TYR A 289 -11.19 -11.84 -20.35
CA TYR A 289 -11.27 -10.70 -21.27
C TYR A 289 -10.47 -10.89 -22.57
N LEU A 290 -10.13 -12.14 -22.90
CA LEU A 290 -9.32 -12.49 -24.08
C LEU A 290 -9.98 -12.05 -25.39
N VAL A 291 -9.18 -11.46 -26.26
CA VAL A 291 -9.56 -11.04 -27.61
C VAL A 291 -8.92 -11.97 -28.63
N PRO A 292 -9.70 -12.53 -29.58
CA PRO A 292 -9.17 -13.40 -30.62
C PRO A 292 -8.09 -12.70 -31.44
N SER A 293 -7.04 -13.46 -31.79
CA SER A 293 -6.03 -13.01 -32.76
C SER A 293 -6.46 -13.40 -34.18
N GLU A 294 -6.29 -12.49 -35.16
CA GLU A 294 -6.52 -12.81 -36.58
C GLU A 294 -5.46 -13.76 -37.15
N GLU A 295 -4.24 -13.72 -36.60
CA GLU A 295 -3.13 -14.62 -36.89
C GLU A 295 -2.57 -15.13 -35.55
N GLU A 296 -2.15 -16.40 -35.47
CA GLU A 296 -1.45 -16.90 -34.28
C GLU A 296 -0.18 -16.06 -34.06
N GLY A 297 -0.03 -15.51 -32.85
CA GLY A 297 1.17 -14.78 -32.48
C GLY A 297 2.41 -15.67 -32.50
N GLU A 298 3.59 -15.05 -32.46
CA GLU A 298 4.83 -15.76 -32.11
C GLU A 298 5.08 -15.51 -30.62
N PRO A 299 4.53 -16.35 -29.71
CA PRO A 299 4.71 -16.16 -28.28
C PRO A 299 6.19 -16.27 -27.91
N THR A 300 6.57 -15.59 -26.83
CA THR A 300 7.92 -15.77 -26.27
C THR A 300 8.02 -17.20 -25.73
N ASP A 301 8.97 -17.96 -26.26
CA ASP A 301 9.27 -19.31 -25.77
C ASP A 301 9.93 -19.21 -24.39
N PHE A 302 9.48 -20.03 -23.43
CA PHE A 302 10.07 -20.14 -22.10
C PHE A 302 10.12 -21.62 -21.70
N GLU A 303 11.15 -22.04 -20.97
CA GLU A 303 11.27 -23.43 -20.50
C GLU A 303 10.70 -23.62 -19.08
N HIS A 304 10.68 -22.54 -18.29
CA HIS A 304 10.17 -22.54 -16.93
C HIS A 304 9.44 -21.23 -16.58
N PRO A 305 8.36 -21.24 -15.77
CA PRO A 305 7.62 -20.03 -15.40
C PRO A 305 8.46 -18.90 -14.76
N GLU A 306 9.57 -19.24 -14.09
CA GLU A 306 10.53 -18.26 -13.52
C GLU A 306 11.15 -17.31 -14.56
N GLU A 307 11.12 -17.67 -15.85
CA GLU A 307 11.64 -16.84 -16.92
C GLU A 307 10.69 -15.69 -17.30
N LEU A 308 9.40 -15.81 -16.94
CA LEU A 308 8.40 -14.78 -17.21
C LEU A 308 8.63 -13.57 -16.31
N ARG A 309 8.70 -12.39 -16.92
CA ARG A 309 8.93 -11.12 -16.23
C ARG A 309 7.88 -10.11 -16.63
N VAL A 310 7.32 -9.42 -15.63
CA VAL A 310 6.35 -8.33 -15.81
C VAL A 310 6.97 -7.03 -15.32
N ILE A 311 6.70 -5.93 -16.02
CA ILE A 311 7.11 -4.59 -15.63
C ILE A 311 5.94 -3.62 -15.79
N ASP A 312 5.67 -2.87 -14.73
CA ASP A 312 4.82 -1.69 -14.77
C ASP A 312 5.64 -0.49 -14.27
N PRO A 313 6.13 0.38 -15.16
CA PRO A 313 7.02 1.49 -14.80
C PRO A 313 6.30 2.66 -14.12
N ALA A 314 4.98 2.60 -13.97
CA ALA A 314 4.17 3.61 -13.30
C ALA A 314 3.06 2.96 -12.46
N CYS A 315 3.45 1.94 -11.68
CA CYS A 315 2.51 1.00 -11.07
C CYS A 315 1.57 1.59 -10.02
N GLY A 316 1.88 2.77 -9.47
CA GLY A 316 1.10 3.36 -8.37
C GLY A 316 0.96 2.37 -7.23
N SER A 317 -0.27 2.05 -6.85
CA SER A 317 -0.61 1.02 -5.86
C SER A 317 -0.48 -0.43 -6.35
N GLY A 318 0.11 -0.66 -7.52
CA GLY A 318 0.46 -1.98 -8.00
C GLY A 318 -0.71 -2.83 -8.51
N HIS A 319 -1.88 -2.25 -8.83
CA HIS A 319 -3.05 -3.05 -9.24
C HIS A 319 -2.78 -3.97 -10.45
N PHE A 320 -1.98 -3.53 -11.42
CA PHE A 320 -1.53 -4.38 -12.52
C PHE A 320 -0.63 -5.52 -12.04
N LEU A 321 0.27 -5.24 -11.10
CA LEU A 321 1.23 -6.22 -10.58
C LEU A 321 0.53 -7.28 -9.72
N LEU A 322 -0.46 -6.90 -8.92
CA LEU A 322 -1.28 -7.83 -8.14
C LEU A 322 -2.03 -8.79 -9.06
N TYR A 323 -2.77 -8.28 -10.04
CA TYR A 323 -3.49 -9.16 -10.97
C TYR A 323 -2.54 -9.95 -11.90
N ALA A 324 -1.39 -9.38 -12.28
CA ALA A 324 -0.38 -10.12 -13.02
C ALA A 324 0.22 -11.26 -12.19
N PHE A 325 0.40 -11.07 -10.88
CA PHE A 325 0.82 -12.13 -9.97
C PHE A 325 -0.20 -13.27 -9.93
N ASP A 326 -1.50 -12.98 -9.86
CA ASP A 326 -2.56 -14.00 -9.90
C ASP A 326 -2.50 -14.85 -11.19
N VAL A 327 -2.17 -14.22 -12.32
CA VAL A 327 -1.97 -14.89 -13.61
C VAL A 327 -0.69 -15.72 -13.59
N LEU A 328 0.44 -15.17 -13.11
CA LEU A 328 1.71 -15.89 -12.99
C LEU A 328 1.60 -17.10 -12.06
N GLU A 329 0.85 -17.00 -10.96
CA GLU A 329 0.62 -18.11 -10.03
C GLU A 329 -0.11 -19.27 -10.72
N ARG A 330 -1.11 -18.98 -11.57
CA ARG A 330 -1.83 -20.01 -12.33
C ARG A 330 -0.94 -20.66 -13.38
N ILE A 331 -0.11 -19.88 -14.07
CA ILE A 331 0.92 -20.41 -14.98
C ILE A 331 1.88 -21.33 -14.21
N TRP A 332 2.34 -20.87 -13.05
CA TRP A 332 3.24 -21.65 -12.19
C TRP A 332 2.64 -23.00 -11.81
N ARG A 333 1.41 -23.02 -11.30
CA ARG A 333 0.71 -24.26 -10.93
C ARG A 333 0.56 -25.19 -12.13
N ALA A 334 0.14 -24.65 -13.28
CA ALA A 334 -0.05 -25.44 -14.50
C ALA A 334 1.24 -26.12 -15.03
N GLU A 335 2.40 -25.48 -14.86
CA GLU A 335 3.68 -25.96 -15.40
C GLU A 335 4.54 -26.72 -14.37
N THR A 336 4.21 -26.66 -13.07
CA THR A 336 5.02 -27.27 -12.00
C THR A 336 4.32 -28.34 -11.16
N ASP A 337 2.99 -28.45 -11.23
CA ASP A 337 2.21 -29.56 -10.65
C ASP A 337 2.16 -30.79 -11.58
#